data_AF-A0A6M1ZSA4-F1
#
_entry.id   AF-A0A6M1ZSA4-F1
#
_cell.length_a   1.000
_cell.length_b   1.000
_cell.length_c   1.000
_cell.angle_alpha   90.00
_cell.angle_beta   90.00
_cell.angle_gamma   90.00
#
_symmetry.space_group_name_H-M   'P 1'
#
loop_
_entity.id
_entity.type
_entity.pdbx_description
1 polymer ?
#
loop_
_entity_poly.entity_id
_entity_poly.type
_entity_poly.pdbx_seq_one_letter_code
_entity_poly.pdbx_strand_id
1 'polypeptide(L)'
;MLTTLLTDGLGAGERTVVVLTDNWHIKQLDSDKPDIAALTRQAASLDRTWLSARMPAQVHDILLEHGKISDPHIGKNAAESAWVGQKDWAYLCSFPSPPKSDGPVFLRFGGLDTLATAYLNGTKIGDFNNMYREYAVDVREHLAPKGDDNVLLIIFSSPTRFIDQVRRPPVEAGRRRLCVCRRVGGAQAGGQ
;
A
#
# COMPACT_ATOMS: atom_id res chain seq x y z
N MET A 1 3.04 6.40 2.65
CA MET A 1 3.92 6.12 1.50
C MET A 1 4.83 7.33 1.25
N LEU A 2 6.15 7.19 1.35
CA LEU A 2 7.09 8.22 0.88
C LEU A 2 7.58 7.77 -0.50
N THR A 3 7.18 8.47 -1.56
CA THR A 3 7.65 8.16 -2.92
C THR A 3 8.68 9.19 -3.33
N THR A 4 9.88 8.73 -3.69
CA THR A 4 11.01 9.60 -4.04
C THR A 4 11.56 9.22 -5.41
N LEU A 5 11.65 10.18 -6.32
CA LEU A 5 12.38 10.06 -7.57
C LEU A 5 13.85 10.40 -7.34
N LEU A 6 14.74 9.55 -7.83
CA LEU A 6 16.18 9.77 -7.79
C LEU A 6 16.75 9.63 -9.19
N THR A 7 17.36 10.69 -9.69
CA THR A 7 18.12 10.69 -10.95
C THR A 7 19.61 10.73 -10.62
N ASP A 8 20.41 9.81 -11.16
CA ASP A 8 21.87 9.88 -11.01
C ASP A 8 22.48 10.57 -12.26
N GLY A 9 23.08 11.75 -12.07
CA GLY A 9 23.92 12.41 -13.08
C GLY A 9 25.31 11.76 -13.14
N LEU A 10 25.81 11.47 -14.34
CA LEU A 10 27.13 10.86 -14.53
C LEU A 10 28.25 11.84 -14.11
N GLY A 11 29.00 11.46 -13.06
CA GLY A 11 30.29 12.05 -12.68
C GLY A 11 30.23 12.94 -11.45
N ALA A 12 30.64 12.41 -10.28
CA ALA A 12 30.76 13.13 -8.99
C ALA A 12 29.62 14.16 -8.69
N GLY A 13 28.43 13.90 -9.24
CA GLY A 13 27.47 14.92 -9.64
C GLY A 13 26.16 14.81 -8.87
N GLU A 14 25.59 15.97 -8.61
CA GLU A 14 24.47 16.22 -7.72
C GLU A 14 23.28 15.27 -7.95
N ARG A 15 22.98 14.45 -6.93
CA ARG A 15 21.83 13.55 -6.94
C ARG A 15 20.56 14.37 -6.76
N THR A 16 19.74 14.46 -7.79
CA THR A 16 18.46 15.16 -7.67
C THR A 16 17.44 14.22 -7.04
N VAL A 17 16.84 14.69 -5.94
CA VAL A 17 15.84 13.97 -5.17
C VAL A 17 14.54 14.75 -5.23
N VAL A 18 13.50 14.17 -5.84
CA VAL A 18 12.16 14.77 -5.87
C VAL A 18 11.23 13.90 -5.04
N VAL A 19 10.67 14.47 -3.98
CA VAL A 19 9.69 13.78 -3.14
C VAL A 19 8.30 14.08 -3.67
N LEU A 20 7.53 13.03 -3.98
CA LEU A 20 6.16 13.16 -4.48
C LEU A 20 5.19 13.24 -3.29
N THR A 21 5.04 14.42 -2.70
CA THR A 21 4.10 14.66 -1.59
C THR A 21 2.72 15.14 -2.04
N ASP A 22 2.65 15.80 -3.18
CA ASP A 22 1.48 16.54 -3.64
C ASP A 22 0.86 15.92 -4.91
N ASN A 23 -0.29 16.44 -5.34
CA ASN A 23 -1.05 15.95 -6.51
C ASN A 23 -1.50 14.49 -6.44
N TRP A 24 -1.58 13.93 -5.23
CA TRP A 24 -2.11 12.59 -5.04
C TRP A 24 -3.62 12.61 -4.98
N HIS A 25 -4.23 11.59 -5.57
CA HIS A 25 -5.66 11.34 -5.50
C HIS A 25 -5.89 9.87 -5.26
N ILE A 26 -6.94 9.53 -4.51
CA ILE A 26 -7.36 8.14 -4.31
C ILE A 26 -8.77 7.91 -4.81
N LYS A 27 -9.06 6.67 -5.22
CA LYS A 27 -10.38 6.23 -5.64
C LYS A 27 -10.61 4.79 -5.22
N GLN A 28 -11.81 4.52 -4.70
CA GLN A 28 -12.27 3.17 -4.46
C GLN A 28 -12.55 2.49 -5.80
N LEU A 29 -12.11 1.24 -5.94
CA LEU A 29 -12.37 0.44 -7.13
C LEU A 29 -13.57 -0.48 -6.94
N ASP A 30 -14.34 -0.66 -8.02
CA ASP A 30 -15.51 -1.53 -8.06
C ASP A 30 -15.18 -2.97 -8.45
N SER A 31 -13.98 -3.20 -9.00
CA SER A 31 -13.50 -4.50 -9.46
C SER A 31 -12.04 -4.70 -9.06
N ASP A 32 -11.68 -5.97 -8.82
CA ASP A 32 -10.31 -6.45 -8.60
C ASP A 32 -9.46 -6.51 -9.89
N LYS A 33 -10.07 -6.21 -11.04
CA LYS A 33 -9.42 -6.14 -12.35
C LYS A 33 -9.75 -4.81 -13.03
N PRO A 34 -9.25 -3.68 -12.49
CA PRO A 34 -9.53 -2.38 -13.06
C PRO A 34 -8.90 -2.22 -14.46
N ASP A 35 -9.54 -1.42 -15.32
CA ASP A 35 -8.91 -0.97 -16.57
C ASP A 35 -7.84 0.09 -16.26
N ILE A 36 -6.59 -0.37 -16.21
CA ILE A 36 -5.41 0.46 -15.92
C ILE A 36 -5.25 1.60 -16.93
N ALA A 37 -5.54 1.36 -18.20
CA ALA A 37 -5.40 2.39 -19.23
C ALA A 37 -6.47 3.47 -19.05
N ALA A 38 -7.71 3.08 -18.71
CA ALA A 38 -8.77 4.04 -18.38
C ALA A 38 -8.46 4.85 -17.12
N LEU A 39 -7.98 4.22 -16.04
CA LEU A 39 -7.58 4.93 -14.82
C LEU A 39 -6.43 5.90 -15.07
N THR A 40 -5.42 5.48 -15.83
CA THR A 40 -4.28 6.35 -16.18
C THR A 40 -4.75 7.57 -16.97
N ARG A 41 -5.68 7.41 -17.92
CA ARG A 41 -6.24 8.54 -18.70
C ARG A 41 -7.05 9.52 -17.84
N GLN A 42 -7.67 9.06 -16.75
CA GLN A 42 -8.42 9.95 -15.84
C GLN A 42 -7.51 11.00 -15.18
N ALA A 43 -6.19 10.79 -15.13
CA ALA A 43 -5.25 11.80 -14.65
C ALA A 43 -5.38 13.16 -15.36
N ALA A 44 -5.79 13.18 -16.62
CA ALA A 44 -5.98 14.41 -17.39
C ALA A 44 -7.24 15.19 -16.97
N SER A 45 -8.24 14.52 -16.38
CA SER A 45 -9.50 15.13 -15.96
C SER A 45 -10.15 14.26 -14.88
N LEU A 46 -9.76 14.50 -13.63
CA LEU A 46 -10.31 13.78 -12.48
C LEU A 46 -11.77 14.19 -12.23
N ASP A 47 -12.63 13.20 -12.04
CA ASP A 47 -14.02 13.42 -11.64
C ASP A 47 -14.16 13.53 -10.10
N ARG A 48 -15.39 13.69 -9.60
CA ARG A 48 -15.69 13.82 -8.16
C ARG A 48 -15.52 12.52 -7.35
N THR A 49 -15.22 11.40 -8.01
CA THR A 49 -14.98 10.12 -7.32
C THR A 49 -13.55 9.98 -6.82
N TRP A 50 -12.64 10.82 -7.32
CA TRP A 50 -11.29 10.94 -6.82
C TRP A 50 -11.22 11.91 -5.64
N LEU A 51 -10.59 11.48 -4.56
CA LEU A 51 -10.37 12.29 -3.36
C LEU A 51 -8.91 12.75 -3.34
N SER A 52 -8.67 14.05 -3.23
CA SER A 52 -7.32 14.59 -3.10
C SER A 52 -6.66 14.11 -1.81
N ALA A 53 -5.37 13.83 -1.87
CA ALA A 53 -4.60 13.35 -0.73
C ALA A 53 -3.22 14.01 -0.71
N ARG A 54 -2.63 14.07 0.48
CA ARG A 54 -1.22 14.42 0.66
C ARG A 54 -0.47 13.21 1.17
N MET A 55 0.71 12.94 0.63
CA MET A 55 1.52 11.81 1.06
C MET A 55 2.57 12.23 2.10
N PRO A 56 2.88 11.36 3.07
CA PRO A 56 2.34 10.01 3.28
C PRO A 56 0.96 10.00 3.96
N ALA A 57 0.03 9.20 3.45
CA ALA A 57 -1.25 8.90 4.11
C ALA A 57 -1.70 7.46 3.82
N GLN A 58 -2.61 6.94 4.65
CA GLN A 58 -3.37 5.72 4.37
C GLN A 58 -4.81 6.06 3.99
N VAL A 59 -5.54 5.08 3.45
CA VAL A 59 -6.92 5.27 2.97
C VAL A 59 -7.84 5.83 4.06
N HIS A 60 -7.75 5.32 5.29
CA HIS A 60 -8.62 5.77 6.39
C HIS A 60 -8.46 7.24 6.71
N ASP A 61 -7.21 7.73 6.76
CA ASP A 61 -6.92 9.15 7.04
C ASP A 61 -7.54 10.04 5.97
N ILE A 62 -7.38 9.68 4.70
CA ILE A 62 -7.92 10.44 3.56
C ILE A 62 -9.45 10.41 3.58
N LEU A 63 -10.07 9.25 3.86
CA LEU A 63 -11.52 9.15 3.97
C LEU A 63 -12.06 9.97 5.14
N LEU A 64 -11.35 10.03 6.26
CA LEU A 64 -11.72 10.82 7.43
C LEU A 64 -11.64 12.33 7.11
N GLU A 65 -10.55 12.78 6.48
CA GLU A 65 -10.37 14.18 6.04
C GLU A 65 -11.47 14.63 5.06
N HIS A 66 -11.94 13.73 4.19
CA HIS A 66 -13.03 13.98 3.25
C HIS A 66 -14.43 13.71 3.83
N GLY A 67 -14.54 13.39 5.12
CA GLY A 67 -15.82 13.12 5.79
C GLY A 67 -16.57 11.90 5.26
N LYS A 68 -15.87 10.94 4.65
CA LYS A 68 -16.43 9.69 4.11
C LYS A 68 -16.61 8.62 5.17
N ILE A 69 -15.87 8.70 6.26
CA ILE A 69 -16.01 7.85 7.45
C ILE A 69 -16.03 8.71 8.70
N SER A 70 -16.68 8.21 9.75
CA SER A 70 -16.56 8.76 11.10
C SER A 70 -15.20 8.41 11.70
N ASP A 71 -14.74 9.18 12.68
CA ASP A 71 -13.47 8.92 13.38
C ASP A 71 -13.44 7.46 13.90
N PRO A 72 -12.56 6.59 13.36
CA PRO A 72 -12.53 5.17 13.69
C PRO A 72 -12.11 4.92 15.15
N HIS A 73 -11.49 5.88 15.82
CA HIS A 73 -11.05 5.75 17.22
C HIS A 73 -12.19 5.92 18.23
N ILE A 74 -13.39 6.29 17.78
CA ILE A 74 -14.54 6.56 18.65
C ILE A 74 -15.55 5.43 18.58
N GLY A 75 -15.87 4.84 19.74
CA GLY A 75 -17.01 3.92 19.91
C GLY A 75 -16.96 2.71 18.98
N LYS A 76 -17.96 2.60 18.09
CA LYS A 76 -18.10 1.48 17.14
C LYS A 76 -17.66 1.83 15.71
N ASN A 77 -17.18 3.05 15.49
CA ASN A 77 -16.88 3.56 14.15
C ASN A 77 -15.82 2.72 13.42
N ALA A 78 -14.85 2.14 14.13
CA ALA A 78 -13.88 1.20 13.55
C ALA A 78 -14.56 -0.01 12.87
N ALA A 79 -15.61 -0.55 13.48
CA ALA A 79 -16.35 -1.66 12.88
C ALA A 79 -17.17 -1.19 11.67
N GLU A 80 -17.69 0.03 11.73
CA GLU A 80 -18.41 0.65 10.62
C GLU A 80 -17.50 1.00 9.44
N SER A 81 -16.21 1.27 9.67
CA SER A 81 -15.21 1.50 8.63
C SER A 81 -14.53 0.21 8.12
N ALA A 82 -14.91 -0.97 8.61
CA ALA A 82 -14.25 -2.23 8.25
C ALA A 82 -14.35 -2.57 6.74
N TRP A 83 -15.33 -2.00 6.03
CA TRP A 83 -15.47 -2.17 4.59
C TRP A 83 -14.28 -1.59 3.80
N VAL A 84 -13.56 -0.61 4.35
CA VAL A 84 -12.43 0.06 3.68
C VAL A 84 -11.33 -0.94 3.32
N GLY A 85 -11.01 -1.87 4.23
CA GLY A 85 -10.02 -2.93 4.00
C GLY A 85 -10.50 -4.05 3.06
N GLN A 86 -11.80 -4.11 2.76
CA GLN A 86 -12.40 -5.10 1.86
C GLN A 86 -12.42 -4.64 0.40
N LYS A 87 -12.09 -3.36 0.16
CA LYS A 87 -12.06 -2.75 -1.17
C LYS A 87 -10.64 -2.60 -1.68
N ASP A 88 -10.55 -2.51 -2.99
CA ASP A 88 -9.32 -2.13 -3.67
C ASP A 88 -9.30 -0.62 -3.86
N TRP A 89 -8.09 -0.05 -3.86
CA TRP A 89 -7.88 1.38 -3.90
C TRP A 89 -6.84 1.73 -4.95
N ALA A 90 -7.19 2.68 -5.82
CA ALA A 90 -6.25 3.30 -6.73
C ALA A 90 -5.69 4.57 -6.09
N TYR A 91 -4.38 4.73 -6.15
CA TYR A 91 -3.65 5.95 -5.85
C TYR A 91 -3.06 6.48 -7.15
N LEU A 92 -3.33 7.73 -7.47
CA LEU A 92 -2.89 8.38 -8.71
C LEU A 92 -2.13 9.64 -8.37
N CYS A 93 -0.97 9.83 -8.99
CA CYS A 93 -0.14 11.02 -8.86
C CYS A 93 0.35 11.46 -10.24
N SER A 94 0.22 12.75 -10.53
CA SER A 94 0.82 13.37 -11.70
C SER A 94 2.02 14.23 -11.28
N PHE A 95 3.14 14.07 -11.99
CA PHE A 95 4.36 14.82 -11.72
C PHE A 95 5.13 15.12 -13.02
N PRO A 96 5.81 16.28 -13.10
CA PRO A 96 6.54 16.65 -14.31
C PRO A 96 7.71 15.70 -14.57
N SER A 97 7.95 15.38 -15.84
CA SER A 97 9.10 14.55 -16.20
C SER A 97 10.42 15.23 -15.82
N PRO A 98 11.33 14.52 -15.11
CA PRO A 98 12.61 15.10 -14.75
C PRO A 98 13.44 15.40 -16.01
N PRO A 99 14.49 16.23 -15.90
CA PRO A 99 15.46 16.39 -16.97
C PRO A 99 15.99 15.03 -17.44
N LYS A 100 16.27 14.90 -18.74
CA LYS A 100 16.89 13.68 -19.28
C LYS A 100 18.17 13.38 -18.51
N SER A 101 18.26 12.15 -18.04
CA SER A 101 19.42 11.62 -17.33
C SER A 101 20.05 10.54 -18.20
N ASP A 102 21.37 10.62 -18.40
CA ASP A 102 22.14 9.57 -19.05
C ASP A 102 22.30 8.34 -18.11
N GLY A 103 22.19 8.57 -16.79
CA GLY A 103 22.19 7.53 -15.75
C GLY A 103 20.79 7.01 -15.41
N PRO A 104 20.70 5.96 -14.57
CA PRO A 104 19.42 5.37 -14.16
C PRO A 104 18.56 6.37 -13.37
N VAL A 105 17.24 6.19 -13.46
CA VAL A 105 16.27 7.00 -12.73
C VAL A 105 15.37 6.07 -11.94
N PHE A 106 15.34 6.22 -10.62
CA PHE A 106 14.61 5.33 -9.74
C PHE A 106 13.36 5.97 -9.16
N LEU A 107 12.22 5.27 -9.22
CA LEU A 107 11.12 5.48 -8.30
C LEU A 107 11.38 4.66 -7.04
N ARG A 108 11.43 5.33 -5.89
CA ARG A 108 11.59 4.70 -4.59
C ARG A 108 10.31 4.79 -3.78
N PHE A 109 9.88 3.66 -3.25
CA PHE A 109 8.77 3.55 -2.33
C PHE A 109 9.33 3.21 -0.94
N GLY A 110 9.20 4.14 0.00
CA GLY A 110 9.63 3.94 1.40
C GLY A 110 8.72 3.00 2.20
N GLY A 111 7.54 2.67 1.67
CA GLY A 111 6.62 1.71 2.29
C GLY A 111 5.30 1.65 1.54
N LEU A 112 4.87 0.43 1.23
CA LEU A 112 3.62 0.10 0.53
C LEU A 112 2.86 -0.93 1.37
N ASP A 113 1.75 -0.54 1.98
CA ASP A 113 0.93 -1.43 2.82
C ASP A 113 -0.31 -1.92 2.06
N THR A 114 -0.38 -3.18 1.61
CA THR A 114 0.72 -4.17 1.52
C THR A 114 0.79 -4.75 0.12
N LEU A 115 -0.34 -5.18 -0.43
CA LEU A 115 -0.43 -5.77 -1.77
C LEU A 115 -0.63 -4.66 -2.80
N ALA A 116 0.45 -4.21 -3.41
CA ALA A 116 0.46 -3.09 -4.33
C ALA A 116 1.02 -3.47 -5.70
N THR A 117 0.38 -3.00 -6.77
CA THR A 117 0.95 -3.04 -8.12
C THR A 117 1.06 -1.61 -8.63
N ALA A 118 2.25 -1.20 -9.05
CA ALA A 118 2.49 0.15 -9.57
C ALA A 118 2.63 0.15 -11.10
N TYR A 119 2.15 1.23 -11.69
CA TYR A 119 2.18 1.52 -13.11
C TYR A 119 2.66 2.95 -13.32
N LEU A 120 3.53 3.15 -14.30
CA LEU A 120 3.98 4.46 -14.75
C LEU A 120 3.55 4.65 -16.20
N ASN A 121 2.79 5.70 -16.47
CA ASN A 121 2.26 6.01 -17.80
C ASN A 121 1.50 4.81 -18.43
N GLY A 122 0.78 4.06 -17.59
CA GLY A 122 0.04 2.86 -17.97
C GLY A 122 0.89 1.58 -18.10
N THR A 123 2.21 1.68 -18.03
CA THR A 123 3.12 0.52 -18.06
C THR A 123 3.36 0.00 -16.64
N LYS A 124 3.21 -1.30 -16.42
CA LYS A 124 3.48 -1.91 -15.11
C LYS A 124 4.97 -1.85 -14.79
N ILE A 125 5.31 -1.30 -13.62
CA ILE A 125 6.70 -1.16 -13.17
C ILE A 125 7.07 -2.12 -12.03
N GLY A 126 6.09 -2.66 -11.29
CA GLY A 126 6.38 -3.64 -10.24
C GLY A 126 5.16 -4.11 -9.46
N ASP A 127 5.35 -5.25 -8.78
CA ASP A 127 4.45 -5.79 -7.75
C ASP A 127 5.17 -5.80 -6.41
N PHE A 128 4.44 -5.44 -5.36
CA PHE A 128 4.93 -5.28 -4.01
C PHE A 128 3.96 -5.96 -3.05
N ASN A 129 4.49 -6.67 -2.07
CA ASN A 129 3.70 -7.50 -1.16
C ASN A 129 4.23 -7.51 0.27
N ASN A 130 5.03 -6.50 0.65
CA ASN A 130 5.63 -6.42 1.98
C ASN A 130 5.75 -4.97 2.44
N MET A 131 4.96 -4.60 3.45
CA MET A 131 4.94 -3.25 4.04
C MET A 131 6.25 -2.82 4.72
N TYR A 132 7.11 -3.76 5.11
CA TYR A 132 8.35 -3.48 5.84
C TYR A 132 9.56 -3.30 4.92
N ARG A 133 9.36 -3.38 3.60
CA ARG A 133 10.44 -3.26 2.61
C ARG A 133 10.36 -1.93 1.88
N GLU A 134 11.52 -1.33 1.72
CA GLU A 134 11.71 -0.29 0.71
C GLU A 134 11.89 -0.93 -0.66
N TYR A 135 11.38 -0.26 -1.68
CA TYR A 135 11.50 -0.69 -3.06
C TYR A 135 12.10 0.43 -3.90
N ALA A 136 12.98 0.09 -4.83
CA ALA A 136 13.52 1.00 -5.83
C ALA A 136 13.40 0.35 -7.20
N VAL A 137 12.76 1.03 -8.15
CA VAL A 137 12.51 0.54 -9.50
C VAL A 137 13.12 1.53 -10.49
N ASP A 138 13.98 1.05 -11.38
CA ASP A 138 14.48 1.86 -12.49
C ASP A 138 13.35 2.09 -13.49
N VAL A 139 13.06 3.36 -13.75
CA VAL A 139 11.93 3.81 -14.57
C VAL A 139 12.38 4.67 -15.75
N ARG A 140 13.69 4.79 -16.00
CA ARG A 140 14.24 5.67 -17.04
C ARG A 140 13.55 5.50 -18.39
N GLU A 141 13.34 4.26 -18.82
CA GLU A 141 12.72 3.91 -20.11
C GLU A 141 11.20 4.12 -20.15
N HIS A 142 10.57 4.38 -19.00
CA HIS A 142 9.13 4.55 -18.87
C HIS A 142 8.72 6.02 -18.67
N LEU A 143 9.68 6.93 -18.52
CA LEU A 143 9.42 8.35 -18.33
C LEU A 143 8.94 9.00 -19.63
N ALA A 144 7.99 9.93 -19.48
CA ALA A 144 7.53 10.78 -20.56
C ALA A 144 8.66 11.73 -21.02
N PRO A 145 8.60 12.26 -22.26
CA PRO A 145 9.52 13.29 -22.72
C PRO A 145 9.57 14.50 -21.79
N LYS A 146 10.68 15.24 -21.81
CA LYS A 146 10.83 16.48 -21.05
C LYS A 146 9.74 17.48 -21.48
N GLY A 147 9.03 18.04 -20.50
CA GLY A 147 7.94 19.00 -20.73
C GLY A 147 6.55 18.39 -20.57
N ASP A 148 6.45 17.05 -20.58
CA ASP A 148 5.22 16.34 -20.30
C ASP A 148 5.17 15.88 -18.83
N ASP A 149 3.95 15.63 -18.35
CA ASP A 149 3.72 15.01 -17.05
C ASP A 149 3.73 13.48 -17.15
N ASN A 150 4.24 12.85 -16.11
CA ASN A 150 4.11 11.43 -15.87
C ASN A 150 2.92 11.15 -14.95
N VAL A 151 2.29 10.00 -15.15
CA VAL A 151 1.21 9.50 -14.30
C VAL A 151 1.68 8.24 -13.60
N LEU A 152 1.83 8.30 -12.28
CA LEU A 152 2.04 7.16 -11.42
C LEU A 152 0.70 6.68 -10.86
N LEU A 153 0.36 5.43 -11.14
CA LEU A 153 -0.83 4.76 -10.63
C LEU A 153 -0.40 3.58 -9.77
N ILE A 154 -0.92 3.47 -8.56
CA ILE A 154 -0.65 2.37 -7.64
C ILE A 154 -1.98 1.76 -7.22
N ILE A 155 -2.14 0.47 -7.46
CA ILE A 155 -3.34 -0.28 -7.10
C ILE A 155 -3.04 -1.08 -5.85
N PHE A 156 -3.74 -0.78 -4.76
CA PHE A 156 -3.74 -1.55 -3.53
C PHE A 156 -4.89 -2.55 -3.55
N SER A 157 -4.55 -3.84 -3.52
CA SER A 157 -5.52 -4.92 -3.44
C SER A 157 -5.93 -5.17 -1.99
N SER A 158 -7.21 -5.50 -1.78
CA SER A 158 -7.75 -5.82 -0.46
C SER A 158 -6.98 -6.99 0.18
N PRO A 159 -6.37 -6.79 1.36
CA PRO A 159 -5.74 -7.87 2.10
C PRO A 159 -6.77 -8.89 2.61
N THR A 160 -7.99 -8.46 2.94
CA THR A 160 -9.08 -9.36 3.35
C THR A 160 -9.41 -10.36 2.25
N ARG A 161 -9.62 -9.88 1.02
CA ARG A 161 -9.89 -10.75 -0.12
C ARG A 161 -8.74 -11.73 -0.37
N PHE A 162 -7.50 -11.27 -0.25
CA PHE A 162 -6.33 -12.14 -0.38
C PHE A 162 -6.32 -13.25 0.68
N ILE A 163 -6.54 -12.91 1.95
CA ILE A 163 -6.55 -13.87 3.06
C ILE A 163 -7.64 -14.93 2.88
N ASP A 164 -8.82 -14.57 2.39
CA ASP A 164 -9.93 -15.51 2.17
C ASP A 164 -9.62 -16.55 1.08
N GLN A 165 -8.74 -16.21 0.14
CA GLN A 165 -8.27 -17.11 -0.92
C GLN A 165 -7.11 -18.01 -0.46
N VAL A 166 -6.41 -17.62 0.61
CA VAL A 166 -5.28 -18.41 1.14
C VAL A 166 -5.83 -19.60 1.95
N ARG A 167 -5.45 -20.81 1.52
CA ARG A 167 -5.76 -22.03 2.26
C ARG A 167 -5.07 -21.99 3.62
N ARG A 168 -5.86 -21.81 4.68
CA ARG A 168 -5.34 -21.90 6.04
C ARG A 168 -4.86 -23.33 6.32
N PRO A 169 -3.69 -23.52 6.95
CA PRO A 169 -3.35 -24.83 7.49
C PRO A 169 -4.46 -25.25 8.46
N PRO A 170 -4.70 -26.57 8.61
CA PRO A 170 -5.65 -27.06 9.59
C PRO A 170 -5.33 -26.42 10.95
N VAL A 171 -6.32 -25.81 11.59
CA VAL A 171 -6.17 -25.41 12.99
C VAL A 171 -5.89 -26.69 13.74
N GLU A 172 -4.69 -26.86 14.26
CA GLU A 172 -4.44 -27.95 15.20
C GLU A 172 -5.43 -27.74 16.34
N ALA A 173 -6.42 -28.65 16.44
CA ALA A 173 -7.32 -28.67 17.57
C ALA A 173 -6.43 -28.85 18.79
N GLY A 174 -6.17 -27.74 19.49
CA GLY A 174 -5.24 -27.70 20.60
C GLY A 174 -5.62 -28.83 21.54
N ARG A 175 -4.81 -29.90 21.58
CA ARG A 175 -4.84 -30.82 22.70
C ARG A 175 -4.44 -29.96 23.88
N ARG A 176 -5.43 -29.42 24.58
CA ARG A 176 -5.26 -29.07 25.98
C ARG A 176 -4.83 -30.37 26.63
N ARG A 177 -3.52 -30.61 26.74
CA ARG A 177 -3.01 -31.48 27.78
C ARG A 177 -3.45 -30.76 29.03
N LEU A 178 -4.59 -31.17 29.61
CA LEU A 178 -4.86 -30.89 31.00
C LEU A 178 -3.56 -31.28 31.69
N CYS A 179 -2.84 -30.29 32.20
CA CYS A 179 -1.74 -30.56 33.09
C CYS A 179 -2.39 -31.15 34.33
N VAL A 180 -2.54 -32.47 34.36
CA VAL A 180 -2.97 -33.19 35.55
C VAL A 180 -1.80 -33.02 36.50
N CYS A 181 -1.86 -31.98 37.32
CA CYS A 181 -0.97 -31.79 38.44
C CYS A 181 -1.22 -33.01 39.34
N ARG A 182 -0.38 -34.04 39.21
CA ARG A 182 -0.40 -35.20 40.12
C ARG A 182 -0.09 -34.61 41.49
N ARG A 183 -1.12 -34.47 42.32
CA ARG A 183 -0.95 -34.21 43.75
C ARG A 183 -0.04 -35.31 44.25
N VAL A 184 1.21 -34.98 44.55
CA VAL A 184 2.08 -35.84 45.33
C VAL A 184 1.50 -35.81 46.74
N GLY A 185 0.62 -36.76 47.04
CA GLY A 185 0.13 -36.98 48.38
C GLY A 185 1.30 -37.47 49.23
N GLY A 186 1.78 -36.60 50.11
CA GLY A 186 2.80 -36.91 51.10
C GLY A 186 2.36 -38.05 52.01
N ALA A 187 3.32 -38.93 52.28
CA ALA A 187 3.25 -39.93 53.33
C ALA A 187 3.11 -39.27 54.71
N GLN A 188 2.38 -39.93 55.63
CA GLN A 188 2.62 -40.15 57.07
C GLN A 188 1.33 -40.77 57.65
N ALA A 189 1.28 -41.58 58.72
CA ALA A 189 2.16 -42.53 59.41
C ALA A 189 1.30 -43.09 60.58
N GLY A 190 1.43 -44.37 60.93
CA GLY A 190 0.94 -44.98 62.19
C GLY A 190 -0.59 -45.14 62.32
N GLY A 191 -1.15 -46.19 62.90
CA GLY A 191 -0.60 -47.20 63.80
C GLY A 191 -1.63 -47.42 64.92
N GLN A 192 -2.31 -48.56 64.90
CA GLN A 192 -2.55 -49.50 66.02
C GLN A 192 -3.40 -50.66 65.50
#